data_AF-A0A7K9C6U7-F1
#
_entry.id   AF-A0A7K9C6U7-F1
#
_cell.length_a   1.000
_cell.length_b   1.000
_cell.length_c   1.000
_cell.angle_alpha   90.00
_cell.angle_beta   90.00
_cell.angle_gamma   90.00
#
_symmetry.space_group_name_H-M   'P 1'
#
loop_
_entity.id
_entity.type
_entity.pdbx_description
1 polymer ?
#
loop_
_entity_poly.entity_id
_entity_poly.type
_entity_poly.pdbx_seq_one_letter_code
_entity_poly.pdbx_strand_id
1 'polypeptide(L)'
;AAPDKGQDIIASVQCILDRENYFVREVDSYLRHNDFLNLRKKEMLYKKWLENVLEPLLQKIEDKMGSQSSEEIRKRKEEQLSLYLNFCKKKGYVALEAYDPSEYDPLFLKTCTGCWKVSVPALQDPLLEGIQRRFIETGIIKQCETGRPYSTRELNKLSKAELPLLPLSRQRMDAVEWLKIPHTYIASEVHKKKR
;
A
#
# COMPACT_ATOMS: atom_id res chain seq x y z
N ALA A 1 -31.54 23.75 -68.27
CA ALA A 1 -31.63 23.80 -66.81
C ALA A 1 -30.22 23.64 -66.25
N ALA A 2 -29.68 24.67 -65.59
CA ALA A 2 -28.35 24.57 -64.98
C ALA A 2 -28.43 23.60 -63.79
N PRO A 3 -27.44 22.70 -63.60
CA PRO A 3 -27.45 21.77 -62.48
C PRO A 3 -27.34 22.56 -61.18
N ASP A 4 -28.12 22.15 -60.19
CA ASP A 4 -28.29 22.80 -58.90
C ASP A 4 -27.07 22.56 -58.01
N LYS A 5 -25.97 23.25 -58.32
CA LYS A 5 -24.66 23.11 -57.66
C LYS A 5 -24.74 23.33 -56.14
N GLY A 6 -25.75 24.05 -55.65
CA GLY A 6 -25.98 24.25 -54.22
C GLY A 6 -26.42 22.98 -53.51
N GLN A 7 -27.33 22.20 -54.13
CA GLN A 7 -27.81 20.93 -53.60
C GLN A 7 -26.66 19.91 -53.44
N ASP A 8 -25.76 19.82 -54.43
CA ASP A 8 -24.65 18.87 -54.42
C ASP A 8 -23.60 19.17 -53.33
N ILE A 9 -23.35 20.45 -53.07
CA ILE A 9 -22.45 20.90 -51.99
C ILE A 9 -23.07 20.56 -50.63
N ILE A 10 -24.37 20.80 -50.44
CA ILE A 10 -25.08 20.47 -49.19
C ILE A 10 -25.07 18.96 -48.95
N ALA A 11 -25.32 18.15 -49.97
CA ALA A 11 -25.25 16.69 -49.87
C ALA A 11 -23.84 16.19 -49.50
N SER A 12 -22.80 16.80 -50.06
CA SER A 12 -21.40 16.48 -49.75
C SER A 12 -21.04 16.83 -48.31
N VAL A 13 -21.47 18.00 -47.83
CA VAL A 13 -21.27 18.42 -46.42
C VAL A 13 -22.01 17.49 -45.47
N GLN A 14 -23.25 17.09 -45.79
CA GLN A 14 -24.01 16.16 -44.97
C GLN A 14 -23.33 14.79 -44.88
N CYS A 15 -22.79 14.28 -46.00
CA CYS A 15 -22.05 13.02 -46.02
C CYS A 15 -20.79 13.05 -45.14
N ILE A 16 -20.07 14.17 -45.13
CA ILE A 16 -18.91 14.37 -44.25
C ILE A 16 -19.35 14.38 -42.78
N LEU A 17 -20.40 15.13 -42.44
CA LEU A 17 -20.93 15.21 -41.08
C LEU A 17 -21.43 13.84 -40.58
N ASP A 18 -22.11 13.07 -41.41
CA ASP A 18 -22.60 11.73 -41.06
C ASP A 18 -21.43 10.77 -40.78
N ARG A 19 -20.35 10.87 -41.57
CA ARG A 19 -19.12 10.10 -41.37
C ARG A 19 -18.40 10.49 -40.09
N GLU A 20 -18.30 11.78 -39.79
CA GLU A 20 -17.70 12.29 -38.55
C GLU A 20 -18.52 11.87 -37.33
N ASN A 21 -19.84 12.00 -37.41
CA ASN A 21 -20.75 11.61 -36.33
C ASN A 21 -20.67 10.10 -36.06
N TYR A 22 -20.61 9.27 -37.12
CA TYR A 22 -20.37 7.83 -36.97
C TYR A 22 -19.03 7.54 -36.28
N PHE A 23 -17.94 8.19 -36.71
CA PHE A 23 -16.63 8.02 -36.10
C PHE A 23 -16.62 8.40 -34.61
N VAL A 24 -17.21 9.55 -34.25
CA VAL A 24 -17.30 10.00 -32.85
C VAL A 24 -18.08 8.99 -32.01
N ARG A 25 -19.22 8.48 -32.51
CA ARG A 25 -20.02 7.47 -31.80
C ARG A 25 -19.25 6.16 -31.60
N GLU A 26 -18.48 5.75 -32.58
CA GLU A 26 -17.68 4.53 -32.51
C GLU A 26 -16.57 4.68 -31.45
N VAL A 27 -15.83 5.79 -31.47
CA VAL A 27 -14.81 6.11 -30.45
C VAL A 27 -15.42 6.15 -29.04
N ASP A 28 -16.56 6.83 -28.89
CA ASP A 28 -17.27 6.92 -27.61
C ASP A 28 -17.77 5.54 -27.12
N SER A 29 -18.19 4.66 -28.05
CA SER A 29 -18.51 3.26 -27.74
C SER A 29 -17.29 2.49 -27.22
N TYR A 30 -16.13 2.64 -27.86
CA TYR A 30 -14.87 2.03 -27.41
C TYR A 30 -14.45 2.54 -26.03
N LEU A 31 -14.56 3.85 -25.77
CA LEU A 31 -14.22 4.44 -24.48
C LEU A 31 -15.12 3.89 -23.38
N ARG A 32 -16.44 3.87 -23.58
CA ARG A 32 -17.37 3.26 -22.62
C ARG A 32 -17.07 1.78 -22.36
N HIS A 33 -16.75 1.03 -23.41
CA HIS A 33 -16.40 -0.38 -23.27
C HIS A 33 -15.11 -0.56 -22.44
N ASN A 34 -14.08 0.25 -22.72
CA ASN A 34 -12.85 0.26 -21.94
C ASN A 34 -13.10 0.63 -20.47
N ASP A 35 -13.93 1.63 -20.20
CA ASP A 35 -14.29 2.02 -18.82
C ASP A 35 -15.00 0.88 -18.09
N PHE A 36 -15.93 0.19 -18.76
CA PHE A 36 -16.59 -1.00 -18.24
C PHE A 36 -15.57 -2.12 -17.93
N LEU A 37 -14.65 -2.42 -18.85
CA LEU A 37 -13.60 -3.41 -18.63
C LEU A 37 -12.68 -3.04 -17.46
N ASN A 38 -12.33 -1.75 -17.33
CA ASN A 38 -11.51 -1.26 -16.23
C ASN A 38 -12.23 -1.38 -14.89
N LEU A 39 -13.54 -1.07 -14.83
CA LEU A 39 -14.35 -1.29 -13.64
C LEU A 39 -14.39 -2.77 -13.27
N ARG A 40 -14.65 -3.63 -14.27
CA ARG A 40 -14.69 -5.08 -14.07
C ARG A 40 -13.36 -5.63 -13.55
N LYS A 41 -12.23 -5.14 -14.08
CA LYS A 41 -10.89 -5.50 -13.59
C LYS A 41 -10.69 -5.11 -12.14
N LYS A 42 -11.12 -3.90 -11.74
CA LYS A 42 -11.03 -3.43 -10.34
C LYS A 42 -11.87 -4.30 -9.40
N GLU A 43 -13.10 -4.64 -9.79
CA GLU A 43 -13.95 -5.54 -9.01
C GLU A 43 -13.28 -6.91 -8.81
N MET A 44 -12.73 -7.49 -9.88
CA MET A 44 -12.04 -8.78 -9.80
C MET A 44 -10.80 -8.73 -8.91
N LEU A 45 -10.03 -7.64 -8.97
CA LEU A 45 -8.88 -7.44 -8.08
C LEU A 45 -9.31 -7.31 -6.62
N TYR A 46 -10.39 -6.56 -6.35
CA TYR A 46 -10.91 -6.42 -5.00
C TYR A 46 -11.39 -7.77 -4.43
N LYS A 47 -12.12 -8.56 -5.22
CA LYS A 47 -12.54 -9.91 -4.82
C LYS A 47 -11.36 -10.81 -4.49
N LYS A 48 -10.35 -10.86 -5.36
CA LYS A 48 -9.12 -11.64 -5.11
C LYS A 48 -8.39 -11.17 -3.86
N TRP A 49 -8.34 -9.86 -3.62
CA TRP A 49 -7.69 -9.32 -2.43
C TRP A 49 -8.46 -9.69 -1.15
N LEU A 50 -9.79 -9.64 -1.19
CA LEU A 50 -10.62 -10.09 -0.07
C LEU A 50 -10.33 -11.56 0.28
N GLU A 51 -10.39 -12.44 -0.71
CA GLU A 51 -10.19 -13.88 -0.54
C GLU A 51 -8.75 -14.22 -0.10
N ASN A 52 -7.74 -13.58 -0.68
CA ASN A 52 -6.33 -13.95 -0.44
C ASN A 52 -5.67 -13.21 0.74
N VAL A 53 -6.21 -12.06 1.13
CA VAL A 53 -5.59 -11.17 2.13
C VAL A 53 -6.52 -10.99 3.32
N LEU A 54 -7.75 -10.50 3.11
CA LEU A 54 -8.63 -10.12 4.23
C LEU A 54 -9.17 -11.34 4.98
N GLU A 55 -9.74 -12.32 4.26
CA GLU A 55 -10.36 -13.50 4.89
C GLU A 55 -9.34 -14.31 5.72
N PRO A 56 -8.12 -14.62 5.22
CA PRO A 56 -7.14 -15.34 6.03
C PRO A 56 -6.66 -14.53 7.24
N LEU A 57 -6.58 -13.20 7.10
CA LEU A 57 -6.23 -12.32 8.22
C LEU A 57 -7.30 -12.34 9.31
N LEU A 58 -8.57 -12.17 8.94
CA LEU A 58 -9.69 -12.19 9.88
C LEU A 58 -9.81 -13.54 10.55
N GLN A 59 -9.74 -14.63 9.78
CA GLN A 59 -9.77 -15.98 10.33
C GLN A 59 -8.65 -16.19 11.37
N LYS A 60 -7.43 -15.71 11.09
CA LYS A 60 -6.32 -15.85 12.05
C LYS A 60 -6.50 -15.03 13.32
N ILE A 61 -7.13 -13.87 13.22
CA ILE A 61 -7.48 -13.05 14.38
C ILE A 61 -8.55 -13.76 15.20
N GLU A 62 -9.59 -14.26 14.56
CA GLU A 62 -10.68 -15.00 15.19
C GLU A 62 -10.18 -16.29 15.85
N ASP A 63 -9.37 -17.09 15.15
CA ASP A 63 -8.71 -18.28 15.69
C ASP A 63 -7.90 -17.94 16.93
N LYS A 64 -7.14 -16.84 16.90
CA LYS A 64 -6.34 -16.41 18.04
C LYS A 64 -7.21 -15.97 19.21
N MET A 65 -8.28 -15.21 18.95
CA MET A 65 -9.24 -14.80 19.98
C MET A 65 -9.96 -15.99 20.59
N GLY A 66 -10.38 -16.97 19.78
CA GLY A 66 -11.04 -18.19 20.22
C GLY A 66 -10.12 -19.20 20.91
N SER A 67 -8.82 -19.21 20.57
CA SER A 67 -7.83 -20.09 21.22
C SER A 67 -7.53 -19.73 22.66
N GLN A 68 -7.85 -18.51 23.10
CA GLN A 68 -7.63 -18.11 24.48
C GLN A 68 -8.66 -18.77 25.38
N SER A 69 -8.18 -19.52 26.37
CA SER A 69 -9.04 -20.06 27.41
C SER A 69 -9.69 -18.92 28.19
N SER A 70 -11.00 -19.05 28.44
CA SER A 70 -11.75 -18.12 29.29
C SER A 70 -11.13 -18.01 30.69
N GLU A 71 -10.54 -19.10 31.19
CA GLU A 71 -9.85 -19.15 32.47
C GLU A 71 -8.56 -18.33 32.47
N GLU A 72 -7.78 -18.37 31.39
CA GLU A 72 -6.58 -17.54 31.26
C GLU A 72 -6.93 -16.06 31.22
N ILE A 73 -7.99 -15.69 30.51
CA ILE A 73 -8.50 -14.32 30.47
C ILE A 73 -8.93 -13.89 31.88
N ARG A 74 -9.63 -14.76 32.62
CA ARG A 74 -10.06 -14.49 33.99
C ARG A 74 -8.87 -14.28 34.93
N LYS A 75 -7.89 -15.19 34.91
CA LYS A 75 -6.66 -15.07 35.73
C LYS A 75 -5.92 -13.76 35.48
N ARG A 76 -5.74 -13.35 34.22
CA ARG A 76 -5.08 -12.06 33.89
C ARG A 76 -5.84 -10.86 34.46
N LYS A 77 -7.18 -10.88 34.40
CA LYS A 77 -8.01 -9.82 34.99
C LYS A 77 -7.93 -9.81 36.52
N GLU A 78 -7.92 -10.98 37.15
CA GLU A 78 -7.74 -11.14 38.59
C GLU A 78 -6.36 -10.62 39.04
N GLU A 79 -5.29 -10.94 38.31
CA GLU A 79 -3.93 -10.43 38.55
C GLU A 79 -3.89 -8.90 38.46
N GLN A 80 -4.46 -8.31 37.40
CA GLN A 80 -4.51 -6.85 37.24
C GLN A 80 -5.29 -6.18 38.39
N LEU A 81 -6.41 -6.76 38.79
CA LEU A 81 -7.19 -6.28 39.92
C LEU A 81 -6.40 -6.37 41.23
N SER A 82 -5.67 -7.47 41.44
CA SER A 82 -4.86 -7.66 42.63
C SER A 82 -3.73 -6.61 42.75
N LEU A 83 -3.07 -6.29 41.62
CA LEU A 83 -2.07 -5.24 41.54
C LEU A 83 -2.66 -3.87 41.87
N TYR A 84 -3.84 -3.56 41.33
CA TYR A 84 -4.55 -2.31 41.62
C TYR A 84 -4.91 -2.19 43.11
N LEU A 85 -5.48 -3.25 43.70
CA LEU A 85 -5.84 -3.24 45.11
C LEU A 85 -4.62 -3.09 46.02
N ASN A 86 -3.49 -3.73 45.68
CA ASN A 86 -2.24 -3.59 46.41
C ASN A 86 -1.68 -2.16 46.31
N PHE A 87 -1.76 -1.55 45.14
CA PHE A 87 -1.38 -0.15 44.93
C PHE A 87 -2.22 0.81 45.78
N CYS A 88 -3.56 0.68 45.72
CA CYS A 88 -4.47 1.50 46.52
C CYS A 88 -4.25 1.31 48.04
N LYS A 89 -3.99 0.08 48.50
CA LYS A 89 -3.65 -0.17 49.91
C LYS A 89 -2.35 0.50 50.34
N LYS A 90 -1.34 0.54 49.46
CA LYS A 90 -0.03 1.14 49.77
C LYS A 90 -0.05 2.67 49.76
N LYS A 91 -0.73 3.28 48.78
CA LYS A 91 -0.68 4.73 48.52
C LYS A 91 -1.91 5.49 49.06
N GLY A 92 -3.00 4.80 49.36
CA GLY A 92 -4.27 5.42 49.78
C GLY A 92 -5.07 5.97 48.61
N TYR A 93 -5.67 7.15 48.77
CA TYR A 93 -6.38 7.83 47.67
C TYR A 93 -5.37 8.50 46.73
N VAL A 94 -5.35 8.06 45.47
CA VAL A 94 -4.42 8.56 44.45
C VAL A 94 -5.19 9.38 43.44
N ALA A 95 -4.96 10.70 43.43
CA ALA A 95 -5.40 11.56 42.35
C ALA A 95 -4.64 11.21 41.06
N LEU A 96 -5.33 11.25 39.91
CA LEU A 96 -4.76 10.86 38.62
C LEU A 96 -3.52 11.69 38.22
N GLU A 97 -3.37 12.89 38.79
CA GLU A 97 -2.24 13.80 38.56
C GLU A 97 -0.92 13.30 39.18
N ALA A 98 -0.96 12.42 40.19
CA ALA A 98 0.22 11.88 40.88
C ALA A 98 0.53 10.43 40.46
N TYR A 99 0.09 10.04 39.26
CA TYR A 99 0.28 8.70 38.70
C TYR A 99 1.71 8.53 38.16
N ASP A 100 2.43 7.53 38.68
CA ASP A 100 3.73 7.08 38.16
C ASP A 100 3.59 5.64 37.63
N PRO A 101 3.83 5.39 36.33
CA PRO A 101 3.82 4.05 35.74
C PRO A 101 4.77 3.05 36.43
N SER A 102 5.82 3.54 37.09
CA SER A 102 6.79 2.71 37.82
C SER A 102 6.19 2.09 39.08
N GLU A 103 5.16 2.70 39.65
CA GLU A 103 4.49 2.21 40.85
C GLU A 103 3.34 1.26 40.55
N TYR A 104 2.55 1.58 39.53
CA TYR A 104 1.46 0.74 39.03
C TYR A 104 1.19 1.09 37.57
N ASP A 105 1.14 0.10 36.69
CA ASP A 105 0.78 0.28 35.29
C ASP A 105 -0.59 -0.37 34.99
N PRO A 106 -1.70 0.39 34.89
CA PRO A 106 -2.99 -0.09 34.40
C PRO A 106 -2.94 -0.71 33.00
N LEU A 107 -1.89 -0.44 32.22
CA LEU A 107 -1.67 -1.02 30.89
C LEU A 107 -0.73 -2.23 30.91
N PHE A 108 -0.35 -2.76 32.08
CA PHE A 108 0.53 -3.93 32.21
C PHE A 108 0.09 -5.11 31.33
N LEU A 109 -1.21 -5.37 31.18
CA LEU A 109 -1.68 -6.44 30.29
C LEU A 109 -1.36 -6.22 28.80
N LYS A 110 -1.11 -4.98 28.36
CA LYS A 110 -0.61 -4.69 27.00
C LYS A 110 0.83 -5.14 26.79
N THR A 111 1.65 -5.23 27.84
CA THR A 111 3.04 -5.69 27.72
C THR A 111 3.13 -7.22 27.58
N CYS A 112 2.03 -7.94 27.80
CA CYS A 112 1.88 -9.36 27.48
C CYS A 112 1.80 -9.54 25.95
N THR A 113 2.91 -9.30 25.25
CA THR A 113 2.95 -9.22 23.79
C THR A 113 2.63 -10.57 23.13
N GLY A 114 2.80 -11.69 23.84
CA GLY A 114 2.59 -13.03 23.29
C GLY A 114 1.13 -13.48 23.19
N CYS A 115 0.24 -12.97 24.06
CA CYS A 115 -1.14 -13.48 24.12
C CYS A 115 -2.01 -12.98 22.96
N TRP A 116 -1.70 -11.82 22.39
CA TRP A 116 -2.45 -11.21 21.27
C TRP A 116 -1.69 -11.14 19.95
N LYS A 117 -0.41 -11.52 19.92
CA LYS A 117 0.37 -11.51 18.68
C LYS A 117 -0.04 -12.67 17.78
N VAL A 118 -0.49 -12.32 16.58
CA VAL A 118 -0.82 -13.25 15.50
C VAL A 118 0.35 -13.29 14.53
N SER A 119 0.92 -14.46 14.27
CA SER A 119 1.87 -14.65 13.16
C SER A 119 1.10 -14.98 11.89
N VAL A 120 1.14 -14.08 10.93
CA VAL A 120 0.50 -14.26 9.62
C VAL A 120 1.58 -14.71 8.62
N PRO A 121 1.34 -15.75 7.81
CA PRO A 121 2.24 -16.10 6.72
C PRO A 121 2.27 -14.98 5.66
N ALA A 122 3.21 -15.06 4.71
CA ALA A 122 3.26 -14.09 3.62
C ALA A 122 1.94 -14.10 2.85
N LEU A 123 1.19 -12.99 2.92
CA LEU A 123 -0.08 -12.83 2.22
C LEU A 123 0.17 -12.66 0.72
N GLN A 124 -0.64 -13.33 -0.08
CA GLN A 124 -0.58 -13.25 -1.54
C GLN A 124 -1.38 -12.02 -2.01
N ASP A 125 -0.78 -10.85 -1.88
CA ASP A 125 -1.40 -9.60 -2.34
C ASP A 125 -1.43 -9.56 -3.88
N PRO A 126 -2.63 -9.52 -4.51
CA PRO A 126 -2.77 -9.44 -5.97
C PRO A 126 -2.10 -8.21 -6.58
N LEU A 127 -1.97 -7.11 -5.83
CA LEU A 127 -1.31 -5.89 -6.30
C LEU A 127 0.21 -6.05 -6.39
N LEU A 128 0.78 -6.91 -5.53
CA LEU A 128 2.22 -7.17 -5.48
C LEU A 128 2.62 -8.37 -6.31
N GLU A 129 1.67 -9.21 -6.75
CA GLU A 129 1.94 -10.43 -7.50
C GLU A 129 2.81 -10.17 -8.74
N GLY A 130 2.48 -9.15 -9.53
CA GLY A 130 3.27 -8.79 -10.72
C GLY A 130 4.66 -8.25 -10.39
N ILE A 131 4.85 -7.66 -9.20
CA ILE A 131 6.17 -7.22 -8.74
C ILE A 131 6.97 -8.45 -8.28
N GLN A 132 6.36 -9.35 -7.51
CA GLN A 132 6.99 -10.57 -7.01
C GLN A 132 7.44 -11.48 -8.15
N ARG A 133 6.58 -11.72 -9.16
CA ARG A 133 6.93 -12.51 -10.34
C ARG A 133 8.15 -11.93 -11.07
N ARG A 134 8.16 -10.62 -11.32
CA ARG A 134 9.31 -9.94 -11.94
C ARG A 134 10.59 -10.08 -11.12
N PHE A 135 10.49 -10.00 -9.79
CA PHE A 135 11.66 -10.22 -8.93
C PHE A 135 12.17 -11.66 -8.98
N ILE A 136 11.27 -12.64 -9.03
CA ILE A 136 11.63 -14.06 -9.16
C ILE A 136 12.33 -14.29 -10.50
N GLU A 137 11.73 -13.82 -11.60
CA GLU A 137 12.31 -13.89 -12.95
C GLU A 137 13.69 -13.24 -13.02
N THR A 138 13.81 -12.01 -12.51
CA THR A 138 15.09 -11.28 -12.46
C THR A 138 16.13 -12.03 -11.60
N GLY A 139 15.69 -12.61 -10.48
CA GLY A 139 16.54 -13.42 -9.61
C GLY A 139 17.09 -14.65 -10.31
N ILE A 140 16.24 -15.37 -11.05
CA ILE A 140 16.64 -16.53 -11.85
C ILE A 140 17.65 -16.13 -12.93
N ILE A 141 17.39 -15.03 -13.65
CA ILE A 141 18.31 -14.51 -14.68
C ILE A 141 19.68 -14.20 -14.06
N LYS A 142 19.71 -13.46 -12.94
CA LYS A 142 20.97 -13.13 -12.25
C LYS A 142 21.69 -14.35 -11.69
N GLN A 143 20.96 -15.35 -11.24
CA GLN A 143 21.54 -16.61 -10.80
C GLN A 143 22.20 -17.37 -11.96
N CYS A 144 21.57 -17.40 -13.13
CA CYS A 144 22.16 -17.98 -14.33
C CYS A 144 23.42 -17.22 -14.79
N GLU A 145 23.42 -15.88 -14.70
CA GLU A 145 24.56 -15.04 -15.07
C GLU A 145 25.77 -15.22 -14.13
N THR A 146 25.53 -15.34 -12.82
CA THR A 146 26.59 -15.25 -11.79
C THR A 146 26.89 -16.57 -11.09
N GLY A 147 26.06 -17.59 -11.29
CA GLY A 147 26.17 -18.89 -10.63
C GLY A 147 25.82 -18.89 -9.15
N ARG A 148 25.30 -17.80 -8.58
CA ARG A 148 24.90 -17.72 -7.16
C ARG A 148 23.43 -17.33 -6.99
N PRO A 149 22.72 -17.92 -6.02
CA PRO A 149 21.36 -17.49 -5.69
C PRO A 149 21.41 -16.09 -5.04
N TYR A 150 20.45 -15.24 -5.40
CA TYR A 150 20.31 -13.90 -4.82
C TYR A 150 19.11 -13.82 -3.88
N SER A 151 19.29 -13.13 -2.74
CA SER A 151 18.20 -12.78 -1.84
C SER A 151 17.31 -11.68 -2.44
N THR A 152 16.02 -11.68 -2.08
CA THR A 152 15.09 -10.58 -2.43
C THR A 152 15.61 -9.22 -1.97
N ARG A 153 16.35 -9.14 -0.85
CA ARG A 153 16.96 -7.89 -0.38
C ARG A 153 18.09 -7.41 -1.30
N GLU A 154 18.86 -8.35 -1.85
CA GLU A 154 19.98 -8.05 -2.74
C GLU A 154 19.45 -7.63 -4.12
N LEU A 155 18.47 -8.36 -4.66
CA LEU A 155 17.81 -7.99 -5.90
C LEU A 155 17.14 -6.61 -5.81
N ASN A 156 16.53 -6.27 -4.67
CA ASN A 156 15.98 -4.94 -4.43
C ASN A 156 17.04 -3.84 -4.40
N LYS A 157 18.26 -4.15 -3.94
CA LYS A 157 19.37 -3.18 -3.99
C LYS A 157 19.88 -2.99 -5.41
N LEU A 158 19.99 -4.08 -6.17
CA LEU A 158 20.39 -4.06 -7.57
C LEU A 158 19.38 -3.30 -8.43
N SER A 159 18.09 -3.57 -8.28
CA SER A 159 17.04 -2.86 -9.04
C SER A 159 17.04 -1.36 -8.72
N LYS A 160 17.22 -0.97 -7.45
CA LYS A 160 17.41 0.44 -7.07
C LYS A 160 18.69 1.06 -7.64
N ALA A 161 19.73 0.26 -7.84
CA ALA A 161 21.00 0.69 -8.39
C ALA A 161 20.94 0.91 -9.92
N GLU A 162 20.12 0.13 -10.63
CA GLU A 162 19.94 0.20 -12.09
C GLU A 162 18.99 1.32 -12.55
N LEU A 163 18.12 1.83 -11.67
CA LEU A 163 17.25 2.96 -12.02
C LEU A 163 18.07 4.20 -12.42
N PRO A 164 17.76 4.84 -13.56
CA PRO A 164 18.50 6.00 -14.03
C PRO A 164 18.46 7.09 -12.96
N LEU A 165 19.62 7.67 -12.68
CA LEU A 165 19.72 8.81 -11.78
C LEU A 165 18.97 9.97 -12.42
N LEU A 166 17.73 10.20 -11.97
CA LEU A 166 17.01 11.40 -12.34
C LEU A 166 17.85 12.59 -11.84
N PRO A 167 18.23 13.54 -12.71
CA PRO A 167 19.24 14.57 -12.41
C PRO A 167 18.86 15.54 -11.27
N LEU A 168 17.69 15.37 -10.64
CA LEU A 168 17.15 16.20 -9.57
C LEU A 168 16.59 15.38 -8.39
N SER A 169 16.66 14.05 -8.41
CA SER A 169 15.98 13.23 -7.39
C SER A 169 16.82 13.00 -6.14
N ARG A 170 16.19 13.13 -4.97
CA ARG A 170 16.77 12.74 -3.66
C ARG A 170 16.61 11.24 -3.39
N GLN A 171 16.45 10.42 -4.44
CA GLN A 171 16.00 9.02 -4.34
C GLN A 171 17.00 8.08 -3.63
N ARG A 172 18.28 8.47 -3.52
CA ARG A 172 19.32 7.68 -2.82
C ARG A 172 19.80 8.30 -1.52
N MET A 173 19.20 9.39 -1.07
CA MET A 173 19.59 10.01 0.19
C MET A 173 18.97 9.25 1.35
N ASP A 174 19.74 9.04 2.41
CA ASP A 174 19.21 8.49 3.64
C ASP A 174 18.19 9.46 4.26
N ALA A 175 17.22 8.94 5.02
CA ALA A 175 16.18 9.75 5.63
C ALA A 175 16.77 10.82 6.58
N VAL A 176 17.85 10.48 7.28
CA VAL A 176 18.56 11.41 8.18
C VAL A 176 19.28 12.49 7.38
N GLU A 177 19.89 12.13 6.25
CA GLU A 177 20.53 13.09 5.36
C GLU A 177 19.51 14.01 4.70
N TRP A 178 18.33 13.49 4.35
CA TRP A 178 17.24 14.26 3.77
C TRP A 178 16.78 15.40 4.68
N LEU A 179 16.68 15.13 5.99
CA LEU A 179 16.27 16.11 7.01
C LEU A 179 17.31 17.20 7.26
N LYS A 180 18.59 16.94 6.98
CA LYS A 180 19.68 17.91 7.12
C LYS A 180 19.73 18.94 5.98
N ILE A 181 18.93 18.74 4.93
CA ILE A 181 18.96 19.61 3.76
C ILE A 181 18.18 20.90 4.05
N PRO A 182 18.83 22.08 3.90
CA PRO A 182 18.15 23.36 4.06
C PRO A 182 16.94 23.50 3.13
N HIS A 183 15.89 24.16 3.61
CA HIS A 183 14.67 24.43 2.83
C HIS A 183 14.95 25.21 1.52
N THR A 184 16.03 25.98 1.47
CA THR A 184 16.48 26.73 0.27
C THR A 184 17.30 25.92 -0.71
N TYR A 185 17.60 24.65 -0.42
CA TYR A 185 18.46 23.83 -1.27
C TYR A 185 17.70 23.34 -2.51
N ILE A 186 17.93 24.03 -3.63
CA ILE A 186 17.49 23.63 -4.96
C ILE A 186 18.71 23.09 -5.71
N ALA A 187 18.75 21.77 -5.92
CA ALA A 187 19.81 21.08 -6.67
C ALA A 187 19.64 21.26 -8.18
N SER A 188 19.42 22.49 -8.65
CA SER A 188 19.37 22.83 -10.06
C SER A 188 20.64 23.56 -10.46
N GLU A 189 21.32 23.08 -11.50
CA GLU A 189 22.48 23.75 -12.10
C GLU A 189 22.16 25.20 -12.52
N VAL A 190 20.90 25.48 -12.87
CA VAL A 190 20.43 26.84 -13.21
C VAL A 190 20.36 27.75 -11.98
N HIS A 191 20.07 27.21 -10.79
CA HIS A 191 20.06 27.98 -9.54
C HIS A 191 21.46 28.17 -8.95
N LYS A 192 22.37 27.20 -9.13
CA LYS A 192 23.77 27.34 -8.68
C LYS A 192 24.51 28.46 -9.39
N LYS A 193 24.25 28.66 -10.70
CA LYS A 193 24.86 29.74 -11.50
C LYS A 193 24.34 31.16 -11.20
N LYS A 194 23.33 31.29 -10.34
CA LYS A 194 22.73 32.58 -9.97
C LYS A 194 23.20 33.13 -8.61
N ARG A 195 24.14 32.45 -7.93
CA ARG A 195 24.75 32.91 -6.67
C ARG A 195 26.15 33.43 -6.89
#